data_AF-A0A7V9UMP1-F1
#
_entry.id   AF-A0A7V9UMP1-F1
#
_cell.length_a   1.000
_cell.length_b   1.000
_cell.length_c   1.000
_cell.angle_alpha   90.00
_cell.angle_beta   90.00
_cell.angle_gamma   90.00
#
_symmetry.space_group_name_H-M   'P 1'
#
loop_
_entity.id
_entity.type
_entity.pdbx_description
1 polymer ?
#
loop_
_entity_poly.entity_id
_entity_poly.type
_entity_poly.pdbx_seq_one_letter_code
_entity_poly.pdbx_strand_id
1 'polypeptide(L)'
;MMKTKIRLIAIAAIVLFGLIGWTGYGQRQPQRTPQITWEYKVQYVPGVRNMSEETMNKLGAQGWELVTYQAINNEGGTIGAGNYFFKRARPSQP
;
A
#
# COMPACT_ATOMS: atom_id res chain seq x y z
N MET A 1 1.06 56.18 21.90
CA MET A 1 1.94 54.98 21.85
C MET A 1 1.35 53.72 22.48
N MET A 2 0.82 53.73 23.73
CA MET A 2 0.26 52.51 24.37
C MET A 2 -0.91 51.85 23.62
N LYS A 3 -1.86 52.64 23.08
CA LYS A 3 -3.03 52.11 22.35
C LYS A 3 -2.65 51.35 21.08
N THR A 4 -1.59 51.77 20.39
CA THR A 4 -1.08 51.13 19.18
C THR A 4 -0.43 49.78 19.49
N LYS A 5 0.31 49.70 20.61
CA LYS A 5 0.91 48.43 21.10
C LYS A 5 -0.16 47.41 21.50
N ILE A 6 -1.23 47.85 22.17
CA ILE A 6 -2.35 46.98 22.56
C ILE A 6 -3.08 46.40 21.33
N ARG A 7 -3.29 47.21 20.28
CA ARG A 7 -3.88 46.73 19.02
C ARG A 7 -3.02 45.68 18.33
N LEU A 8 -1.69 45.87 18.30
CA LEU A 8 -0.77 44.90 17.71
C LEU A 8 -0.77 43.56 18.47
N ILE A 9 -0.80 43.60 19.81
CA ILE A 9 -0.88 42.39 20.64
C ILE A 9 -2.19 41.63 20.39
N ALA A 10 -3.31 42.35 20.28
CA ALA A 10 -4.61 41.72 19.99
C ALA A 10 -4.64 41.04 18.62
N ILE A 11 -4.07 41.66 17.59
CA ILE A 11 -3.97 41.07 16.25
C ILE A 11 -3.08 39.83 16.27
N ALA A 12 -1.92 39.89 16.93
CA ALA A 12 -1.02 38.76 17.05
C ALA A 12 -1.68 37.56 17.76
N ALA A 13 -2.47 37.82 18.80
CA ALA A 13 -3.22 36.78 19.50
C ALA A 13 -4.26 36.09 18.60
N ILE A 14 -5.03 36.86 17.82
CA ILE A 14 -6.04 36.30 16.90
C ILE A 14 -5.39 35.41 15.83
N VAL A 15 -4.24 35.85 15.28
CA VAL A 15 -3.48 35.04 14.32
C VAL A 15 -2.97 33.75 14.96
N LEU A 16 -2.46 33.81 16.18
CA LEU A 16 -2.00 32.62 16.90
C LEU A 16 -3.13 31.62 17.15
N PHE A 17 -4.30 32.08 17.62
CA PHE A 17 -5.47 31.22 17.84
C PHE A 17 -6.02 30.64 16.53
N GLY A 18 -5.99 31.42 15.45
CA GLY A 18 -6.36 30.93 14.12
C GLY A 18 -5.43 29.81 13.63
N LEU A 19 -4.11 29.96 13.83
CA LEU A 19 -3.12 28.94 13.46
C LEU A 19 -3.28 27.67 14.29
N ILE A 20 -3.50 27.77 15.61
CA ILE A 20 -3.72 26.62 16.50
C ILE A 20 -5.04 25.91 16.17
N GLY A 21 -6.09 26.67 15.87
CA GLY A 21 -7.37 26.12 15.42
C GLY A 21 -7.23 25.37 14.10
N TRP A 22 -6.51 25.92 13.14
CA TRP A 22 -6.27 25.30 11.83
C TRP A 22 -5.44 24.02 11.93
N THR A 23 -4.36 24.01 12.70
CA THR A 23 -3.53 22.81 12.89
C THR A 23 -4.27 21.73 13.67
N GLY A 24 -5.00 22.11 14.72
CA GLY A 24 -5.84 21.18 15.47
C GLY A 24 -6.97 20.58 14.64
N TYR A 25 -7.56 21.33 13.71
CA TYR A 25 -8.62 20.83 12.83
C TYR A 25 -8.06 19.93 11.71
N GLY A 26 -6.93 20.31 11.10
CA GLY A 26 -6.27 19.53 10.05
C GLY A 26 -5.74 18.18 10.53
N GLN A 27 -5.23 18.11 11.76
CA GLN A 27 -4.74 16.86 12.35
C GLN A 27 -5.86 15.90 12.81
N ARG A 28 -7.10 16.40 12.95
CA ARG A 28 -8.26 15.62 13.39
C ARG A 28 -9.00 14.90 12.28
N GLN A 29 -8.49 14.90 11.05
CA GLN A 29 -8.94 13.93 10.07
C GLN A 29 -8.21 12.61 10.32
N PRO A 30 -8.81 11.61 11.00
CA PRO A 30 -8.32 10.26 10.87
C PRO A 30 -8.45 9.92 9.40
N GLN A 31 -7.32 9.93 8.70
CA GLN A 31 -7.20 9.38 7.38
C GLN A 31 -7.57 7.91 7.55
N ARG A 32 -8.84 7.58 7.28
CA ARG A 32 -9.30 6.20 7.17
C ARG A 32 -8.66 5.67 5.91
N THR A 33 -7.36 5.37 5.96
CA THR A 33 -6.75 4.46 5.01
C THR A 33 -7.61 3.20 5.06
N PRO A 34 -8.27 2.83 3.95
CA PRO A 34 -8.99 1.58 3.89
C PRO A 34 -8.04 0.50 4.40
N GLN A 35 -8.46 -0.28 5.40
CA GLN A 35 -7.64 -1.35 5.92
C GLN A 35 -7.59 -2.45 4.86
N ILE A 36 -6.65 -2.31 3.92
CA ILE A 36 -6.43 -3.29 2.86
C ILE A 36 -5.96 -4.57 3.55
N THR A 37 -6.83 -5.58 3.52
CA THR A 37 -6.46 -6.93 3.95
C THR A 37 -5.84 -7.64 2.75
N TRP A 38 -4.66 -8.22 2.92
CA TRP A 38 -3.97 -8.94 1.84
C TRP A 38 -4.33 -10.43 1.85
N GLU A 39 -4.51 -11.01 0.67
CA GLU A 39 -4.52 -12.45 0.45
C GLU A 39 -3.22 -12.89 -0.19
N TYR A 40 -2.72 -14.05 0.20
CA TYR A 40 -1.50 -14.64 -0.33
C TYR A 40 -1.78 -16.03 -0.87
N LYS A 41 -1.06 -16.42 -1.92
CA LYS A 41 -1.05 -17.80 -2.41
C LYS A 41 0.31 -18.19 -2.94
N VAL A 42 0.57 -19.49 -2.91
CA VAL A 42 1.76 -20.10 -3.51
C VAL A 42 1.30 -21.02 -4.63
N GLN A 43 1.90 -20.87 -5.81
CA GLN A 43 1.65 -21.72 -6.96
C GLN A 43 2.96 -22.41 -7.33
N TYR A 44 2.99 -23.73 -7.18
CA TYR A 44 4.04 -24.53 -7.78
C TYR A 44 3.83 -24.59 -9.30
N VAL A 45 4.90 -24.36 -10.05
CA VAL A 45 4.92 -24.47 -11.51
C VAL A 45 6.04 -25.42 -11.91
N PRO A 46 5.74 -26.51 -12.64
CA PRO A 46 6.78 -27.40 -13.14
C PRO A 46 7.57 -26.73 -14.27
N GLY A 47 8.84 -27.11 -14.42
CA GLY A 47 9.72 -26.59 -15.46
C GLY A 47 9.43 -27.10 -16.88
N VAL A 48 8.22 -26.87 -17.36
CA VAL A 48 7.82 -27.11 -18.76
C VAL A 48 7.81 -25.78 -19.49
N ARG A 49 8.24 -25.78 -20.76
CA ARG A 49 8.32 -24.58 -21.59
C ARG A 49 7.00 -23.78 -21.52
N ASN A 50 7.11 -22.48 -21.22
CA ASN A 50 6.04 -21.49 -21.14
C ASN A 50 5.02 -21.64 -19.98
N MET A 51 5.08 -22.70 -19.16
CA MET A 51 4.12 -22.87 -18.05
C MET A 51 4.23 -21.78 -16.97
N SER A 52 5.45 -21.32 -16.69
CA SER A 52 5.70 -20.22 -15.76
C SER A 52 5.08 -18.92 -16.25
N GLU A 53 5.30 -18.58 -17.52
CA GLU A 53 4.71 -17.41 -18.17
C GLU A 53 3.17 -17.48 -18.20
N GLU A 54 2.61 -18.62 -18.62
CA GLU A 54 1.16 -18.83 -18.63
C GLU A 54 0.55 -18.68 -17.24
N THR A 55 1.19 -19.26 -16.22
CA THR A 55 0.73 -19.17 -14.83
C THR A 55 0.76 -17.73 -14.32
N MET A 56 1.86 -17.01 -14.56
CA MET A 56 1.99 -15.60 -14.16
C MET A 56 0.95 -14.73 -14.86
N ASN A 57 0.76 -14.91 -16.18
CA ASN A 57 -0.24 -14.15 -16.95
C ASN A 57 -1.67 -14.44 -16.47
N LYS A 58 -2.01 -15.72 -16.25
CA LYS A 58 -3.32 -16.14 -15.75
C LYS A 58 -3.63 -15.55 -14.38
N LEU A 59 -2.66 -15.56 -13.46
CA LEU A 59 -2.84 -15.01 -12.11
C LEU A 59 -2.85 -13.47 -12.12
N GLY A 60 -2.03 -12.84 -12.95
CA GLY A 60 -2.07 -11.39 -13.19
C GLY A 60 -3.43 -10.92 -13.67
N ALA A 61 -4.04 -11.64 -14.61
CA ALA A 61 -5.41 -11.35 -15.08
C ALA A 61 -6.49 -11.49 -13.99
N GLN A 62 -6.21 -12.25 -12.92
CA GLN A 62 -7.08 -12.40 -11.74
C GLN A 62 -6.77 -11.38 -10.63
N GLY A 63 -5.88 -10.41 -10.89
CA GLY A 63 -5.47 -9.39 -9.94
C GLY A 63 -4.42 -9.84 -8.92
N TRP A 64 -3.75 -10.98 -9.15
CA TRP A 64 -2.62 -11.40 -8.32
C TRP A 64 -1.32 -10.79 -8.80
N GLU A 65 -0.55 -10.24 -7.87
CA GLU A 65 0.79 -9.69 -8.11
C GLU A 65 1.85 -10.68 -7.64
N LEU A 66 2.87 -10.93 -8.47
CA LEU A 66 4.02 -11.73 -8.07
C LEU A 66 4.85 -10.97 -7.03
N VAL A 67 5.13 -11.64 -5.91
CA VAL A 67 5.96 -11.12 -4.80
C VAL A 67 7.38 -11.64 -4.92
N THR A 68 7.52 -12.95 -5.07
CA THR A 68 8.82 -13.61 -5.16
C THR A 68 8.70 -14.97 -5.83
N TYR A 69 9.85 -15.52 -6.22
CA TYR A 69 9.99 -16.83 -6.84
C TYR A 69 11.09 -17.60 -6.10
N GLN A 70 10.82 -18.86 -5.82
CA GLN A 70 11.78 -19.80 -5.25
C GLN A 70 11.97 -20.95 -6.23
N ALA A 71 13.15 -21.01 -6.86
CA ALA A 71 13.55 -22.13 -7.68
C ALA A 71 13.59 -23.42 -6.85
N ILE A 72 13.14 -24.52 -7.46
CA ILE A 72 13.30 -25.85 -6.88
C ILE A 72 14.41 -26.55 -7.67
N ASN A 73 15.54 -26.76 -7.00
CA ASN A 73 16.79 -27.22 -7.61
C ASN A 73 16.71 -28.67 -8.14
N ASN A 74 15.64 -29.41 -7.83
CA ASN A 74 15.47 -30.82 -8.13
C ASN A 74 14.87 -31.08 -9.53
N GLU A 75 14.51 -30.04 -10.29
CA GLU A 75 13.87 -30.14 -11.61
C GLU A 75 14.84 -30.02 -12.79
N GLY A 76 16.04 -30.58 -12.66
CA GLY A 76 16.93 -30.82 -13.81
C GLY A 76 17.33 -29.59 -14.63
N GLY A 77 17.36 -28.38 -14.02
CA GLY A 77 17.79 -27.15 -14.70
C GLY A 77 16.76 -26.53 -15.64
N THR A 78 15.49 -26.90 -15.52
CA THR A 78 14.42 -26.33 -16.34
C THR A 78 14.07 -24.91 -15.88
N ILE A 79 14.16 -23.96 -16.81
CA ILE A 79 13.92 -22.53 -16.55
C ILE A 79 12.46 -22.32 -16.16
N GLY A 80 12.22 -21.67 -15.02
CA GLY A 80 10.87 -21.34 -14.54
C GLY A 80 10.20 -22.40 -13.67
N ALA A 81 10.90 -23.49 -13.33
CA ALA A 81 10.45 -24.44 -12.32
C ALA A 81 10.51 -23.83 -10.92
N GLY A 82 9.42 -23.88 -10.15
CA GLY A 82 9.47 -23.56 -8.73
C GLY A 82 8.19 -23.00 -8.14
N ASN A 83 8.33 -22.44 -6.95
CA ASN A 83 7.23 -21.83 -6.20
C ASN A 83 7.15 -20.34 -6.52
N TYR A 84 5.98 -19.92 -7.00
CA TYR A 84 5.66 -18.52 -7.26
C TYR A 84 4.72 -18.02 -6.17
N PHE A 85 5.12 -16.96 -5.48
CA PHE A 85 4.40 -16.39 -4.35
C PHE A 85 3.67 -15.14 -4.81
N PHE A 86 2.37 -15.10 -4.61
CA PHE A 86 1.53 -13.98 -5.06
C PHE A 86 0.79 -13.33 -3.91
N LYS A 87 0.43 -12.06 -4.09
CA LYS A 87 -0.46 -11.31 -3.22
C LYS A 87 -1.58 -10.63 -4.02
N ARG A 88 -2.71 -10.33 -3.38
CA ARG A 88 -3.71 -9.39 -3.87
C ARG A 88 -4.49 -8.76 -2.73
N ALA A 89 -5.16 -7.64 -2.98
CA ALA A 89 -6.13 -7.11 -2.04
C ALA A 89 -7.31 -8.11 -1.89
N ARG A 90 -7.66 -8.46 -0.67
CA ARG A 90 -8.87 -9.24 -0.35
C ARG A 90 -10.08 -8.42 -0.81
N PRO A 91 -10.94 -8.96 -1.69
CA PRO A 91 -12.22 -8.33 -1.97
C PRO A 91 -12.98 -8.17 -0.66
N SER A 92 -13.47 -6.96 -0.37
CA SER A 92 -14.47 -6.78 0.69
C SER A 92 -15.65 -7.69 0.37
N GLN A 93 -16.02 -8.59 1.29
CA GLN A 93 -17.21 -9.43 1.14
C GLN A 93 -18.42 -8.52 0.89
N PRO A 94 -19.27 -8.82 -0.10
CA PRO A 94 -20.49 -8.04 -0.35
C PRO A 94 -21.47 -8.13 0.81
#